data_AF-A0A2N1HCN1-F1
#
_entry.id   AF-A0A2N1HCN1-F1
#
_cell.length_a   1.000
_cell.length_b   1.000
_cell.length_c   1.000
_cell.angle_alpha   90.00
_cell.angle_beta   90.00
_cell.angle_gamma   90.00
#
_symmetry.space_group_name_H-M   'P 1'
#
loop_
_entity.id
_entity.type
_entity.pdbx_description
1 polymer ?
#
loop_
_entity_poly.entity_id
_entity_poly.type
_entity_poly.pdbx_seq_one_letter_code
_entity_poly.pdbx_strand_id
1 'polypeptide(L)'
;MNKFNIEHSYFISGALNVIPPHLRGVVLSDSNFCKKNGVTTDAEVTLGNTASFSRSILFKVIREVFSTSFSSSILDSNNIEWSISILPNDKSVICIERQGTKFKSNVFWALMNDIELLTSIFINEAKRRNLGKIDIEQWAQVLSNTKLNDDEVTEITSDLELTPSYIEEQLSLELRNGSNKIKTLVPDDFRYYERLVGVYSDSCNIYEYSTNELSQHFDSRVNNGVSYLDVLLCSQESVSVSLAEKILNKEEFISLANAAIKIKDPISMIGCFEVGVLKYLESSESKLQELFDCLCEAEMLKSLTLLCSMTVFVDGELARLKTFKNKPPFYRRLASISQASLITKVALEQGNEFLDIEKWAMEERGVLFYCQTFIDLRDEPRWLPGYLSPEQLRDELLGRVHNVCHKAQDSAFCTRLLQDLTNSSLIKLNAFLPGPLEGNTEPAKLPDYMSKSLEEGMNNQASLVAFRSLINSAQFWKVDEKYVELAVTLLENAQHELRETGDKESIFQTLNGLAKVAALVRSKKLAASVVILSRIYRVYLNVNKEPEHIMGLGLVAAAAFDDKDEWAEYIGQWMTELAYLPLEAKAISPLRNMLEQLCILEPYLYYTCGRPLEILNCLEKDLISHTSD
;
A
#
# COMPACT_ATOMS: atom_id res chain seq x y z
N MET A 1 14.83 43.06 19.79
CA MET A 1 15.71 42.09 19.11
C MET A 1 17.09 42.17 19.73
N ASN A 2 17.62 41.05 20.22
CA ASN A 2 18.90 40.98 20.93
C ASN A 2 20.05 40.86 19.92
N LYS A 3 21.14 41.64 20.07
CA LYS A 3 22.26 41.72 19.10
C LYS A 3 22.89 40.35 18.78
N PHE A 4 22.87 39.42 19.74
CA PHE A 4 23.35 38.04 19.60
C PHE A 4 22.57 37.20 18.59
N ASN A 5 21.28 37.45 18.38
CA ASN A 5 20.45 36.64 17.46
C ASN A 5 20.72 36.96 15.97
N ILE A 6 21.25 38.15 15.67
CA ILE A 6 21.49 38.61 14.29
C ILE A 6 22.80 38.01 13.75
N GLU A 7 23.83 37.89 14.60
CA GLU A 7 25.12 37.28 14.19
C GLU A 7 24.98 35.76 13.98
N HIS A 8 24.18 35.09 14.81
CA HIS A 8 23.89 33.65 14.67
C HIS A 8 23.11 33.32 13.40
N SER A 9 22.08 34.10 13.05
CA SER A 9 21.30 33.86 11.83
C SER A 9 22.10 34.11 10.54
N TYR A 10 23.01 35.10 10.56
CA TYR A 10 23.93 35.37 9.45
C TYR A 10 24.92 34.22 9.25
N PHE A 11 25.47 33.66 10.32
CA PHE A 11 26.38 32.53 10.26
C PHE A 11 25.68 31.27 9.72
N ILE A 12 24.47 30.97 10.20
CA ILE A 12 23.65 29.85 9.71
C ILE A 12 23.29 30.04 8.23
N SER A 13 22.90 31.25 7.82
CA SER A 13 22.60 31.56 6.40
C SER A 13 23.84 31.40 5.51
N GLY A 14 25.01 31.79 6.01
CA GLY A 14 26.30 31.53 5.34
C GLY A 14 26.61 30.04 5.20
N ALA A 15 26.37 29.25 6.26
CA ALA A 15 26.57 27.79 6.24
C ALA A 15 25.59 27.07 5.29
N LEU A 16 24.33 27.52 5.23
CA LEU A 16 23.33 27.00 4.31
C LEU A 16 23.76 27.17 2.84
N ASN A 17 24.50 28.24 2.52
CA ASN A 17 25.04 28.48 1.18
C ASN A 17 26.13 27.50 0.75
N VAL A 18 26.72 26.74 1.69
CA VAL A 18 27.71 25.68 1.41
C VAL A 18 27.02 24.33 1.15
N ILE A 19 25.78 24.15 1.62
CA ILE A 19 25.00 22.94 1.42
C ILE A 19 24.51 22.88 -0.04
N PRO A 20 24.55 21.71 -0.72
CA PRO A 20 23.98 21.53 -2.06
C PRO A 20 22.53 22.02 -2.13
N PRO A 21 22.10 22.67 -3.24
CA PRO A 21 20.79 23.31 -3.34
C PRO A 21 19.60 22.42 -2.95
N HIS A 22 19.66 21.12 -3.29
CA HIS A 22 18.60 20.15 -2.98
C HIS A 22 18.49 19.86 -1.47
N LEU A 23 19.61 19.75 -0.76
CA LEU A 23 19.63 19.56 0.68
C LEU A 23 19.33 20.86 1.43
N ARG A 24 19.73 22.00 0.85
CA ARG A 24 19.40 23.33 1.38
C ARG A 24 17.90 23.55 1.42
N GLY A 25 17.18 23.19 0.34
CA GLY A 25 15.72 23.26 0.30
C GLY A 25 15.05 22.46 1.43
N VAL A 26 15.54 21.24 1.69
CA VAL A 26 15.04 20.37 2.78
C VAL A 26 15.29 21.00 4.16
N VAL A 27 16.50 21.50 4.41
CA VAL A 27 16.83 22.16 5.68
C VAL A 27 16.03 23.45 5.88
N LEU A 28 15.80 24.21 4.81
CA LEU A 28 15.02 25.45 4.85
C LEU A 28 13.51 25.19 4.99
N SER A 29 13.02 24.01 4.63
CA SER A 29 11.61 23.61 4.83
C SER A 29 11.29 23.22 6.28
N ASP A 30 12.30 23.00 7.13
CA ASP A 30 12.10 22.76 8.56
C ASP A 30 11.86 24.08 9.31
N SER A 31 10.60 24.35 9.63
CA SER A 31 10.16 25.56 10.33
C SER A 31 10.73 25.67 11.75
N ASN A 32 10.99 24.54 12.43
CA ASN A 32 11.62 24.52 13.75
C ASN A 32 13.10 24.88 13.65
N PHE A 33 13.80 24.36 12.64
CA PHE A 33 15.18 24.74 12.35
C PHE A 33 15.28 26.24 12.03
N CYS A 34 14.42 26.75 11.14
CA CYS A 34 14.39 28.16 10.76
C CYS A 34 14.06 29.08 11.94
N LYS A 35 13.03 28.76 12.74
CA LYS A 35 12.67 29.51 13.96
C LYS A 35 13.78 29.50 15.01
N LYS A 36 14.39 28.34 15.28
CA LYS A 36 15.47 28.19 16.26
C LYS A 36 16.73 28.99 15.88
N ASN A 37 16.99 29.14 14.59
CA ASN A 37 18.20 29.78 14.08
C ASN A 37 17.97 31.21 13.53
N GLY A 38 16.74 31.73 13.60
CA GLY A 38 16.40 33.06 13.11
C GLY A 38 16.57 33.22 11.58
N VAL A 39 16.45 32.14 10.83
CA VAL A 39 16.51 32.14 9.36
C VAL A 39 15.10 32.37 8.83
N THR A 40 14.92 33.42 8.02
CA THR A 40 13.64 33.73 7.37
C THR A 40 13.69 33.35 5.91
N THR A 41 12.90 32.37 5.51
CA THR A 41 12.66 32.02 4.11
C THR A 41 11.23 32.41 3.74
N ASP A 42 11.07 33.15 2.66
CA ASP A 42 9.74 33.42 2.09
C ASP A 42 9.53 32.52 0.88
N ALA A 43 8.45 31.74 0.89
CA ALA A 43 8.09 30.86 -0.21
C ALA A 43 7.41 31.66 -1.33
N GLU A 44 7.47 31.15 -2.56
CA GLU A 44 6.65 31.67 -3.66
C GLU A 44 5.31 30.92 -3.76
N VAL A 45 4.23 31.66 -3.96
CA VAL A 45 2.89 31.15 -4.25
C VAL A 45 2.61 31.35 -5.73
N THR A 46 2.47 30.25 -6.48
CA THR A 46 2.19 30.28 -7.92
C THR A 46 0.71 30.05 -8.19
N LEU A 47 0.09 30.91 -9.00
CA LEU A 47 -1.29 30.76 -9.47
C LEU A 47 -1.29 30.40 -10.95
N GLY A 48 -1.59 29.13 -11.26
CA GLY A 48 -1.49 28.61 -12.61
C GLY A 48 -0.06 28.67 -13.15
N ASN A 49 0.09 29.00 -14.44
CA ASN A 49 1.40 29.19 -15.08
C ASN A 49 1.72 30.67 -15.35
N THR A 50 0.96 31.60 -14.76
CA THR A 50 0.95 33.02 -15.19
C THR A 50 1.31 34.03 -14.11
N ALA A 51 1.23 33.66 -12.82
CA ALA A 51 1.55 34.58 -11.72
C ALA A 51 2.26 33.84 -10.57
N SER A 52 3.31 34.46 -10.03
CA SER A 52 4.01 34.00 -8.82
C SER A 52 4.17 35.16 -7.85
N PHE A 53 3.86 34.96 -6.57
CA PHE A 53 3.94 36.01 -5.54
C PHE A 53 4.80 35.55 -4.36
N SER A 54 5.51 36.48 -3.74
CA SER A 54 6.10 36.27 -2.41
C SER A 54 4.98 35.96 -1.41
N ARG A 55 5.06 34.84 -0.67
CA ARG A 55 4.02 34.40 0.28
C ARG A 55 3.72 35.48 1.31
N SER A 56 4.74 36.06 1.93
CA SER A 56 4.56 37.11 2.95
C SER A 56 3.85 38.35 2.41
N ILE A 57 4.18 38.78 1.18
CA ILE A 57 3.56 39.93 0.52
C ILE A 57 2.11 39.61 0.18
N LEU A 58 1.84 38.45 -0.43
CA LEU A 58 0.50 38.01 -0.78
C LEU A 58 -0.40 37.91 0.46
N PHE A 59 0.08 37.25 1.51
CA PHE A 59 -0.68 37.06 2.74
C PHE A 59 -0.97 38.39 3.44
N LYS A 60 -0.01 39.32 3.44
CA LYS A 60 -0.21 40.67 3.96
C LYS A 60 -1.32 41.41 3.21
N VAL A 61 -1.26 41.44 1.87
CA VAL A 61 -2.28 42.12 1.05
C VAL A 61 -3.66 41.49 1.23
N ILE A 62 -3.75 40.16 1.28
CA ILE A 62 -5.01 39.45 1.53
C ILE A 62 -5.59 39.81 2.91
N ARG A 63 -4.76 39.87 3.96
CA ARG A 63 -5.21 40.32 5.29
C ARG A 63 -5.73 41.76 5.27
N GLU A 64 -5.09 42.66 4.53
CA GLU A 64 -5.55 44.05 4.36
C GLU A 64 -6.90 44.11 3.64
N VAL A 65 -7.07 43.30 2.60
CA VAL A 65 -8.34 43.17 1.85
C VAL A 65 -9.46 42.65 2.77
N PHE A 66 -9.22 41.60 3.57
CA PHE A 66 -10.18 41.12 4.58
C PHE A 66 -10.48 42.12 5.68
N SER A 67 -9.53 42.99 6.03
CA SER A 67 -9.71 44.02 7.07
C SER A 67 -10.56 45.20 6.59
N THR A 68 -10.37 45.60 5.33
CA THR A 68 -10.93 46.85 4.79
C THR A 68 -12.17 46.63 3.94
N SER A 69 -12.41 45.40 3.47
CA SER A 69 -13.46 45.07 2.48
C SER A 69 -13.32 45.83 1.16
N PHE A 70 -12.13 46.34 0.85
CA PHE A 70 -11.79 47.02 -0.40
C PHE A 70 -10.82 46.18 -1.24
N SER A 71 -10.79 46.45 -2.54
CA SER A 71 -9.78 45.87 -3.45
C SER A 71 -8.41 46.50 -3.21
N SER A 72 -7.34 45.71 -3.25
CA SER A 72 -5.94 46.16 -3.17
C SER A 72 -5.17 45.73 -4.42
N SER A 73 -4.01 46.32 -4.68
CA SER A 73 -3.11 45.86 -5.75
C SER A 73 -1.85 45.20 -5.19
N ILE A 74 -1.34 44.23 -5.94
CA ILE A 74 -0.12 43.49 -5.61
C ILE A 74 0.75 43.34 -6.86
N LEU A 75 2.05 43.33 -6.69
CA LEU A 75 3.00 43.01 -7.75
C LEU A 75 3.37 41.52 -7.68
N ASP A 76 3.37 40.85 -8.82
CA ASP A 76 3.95 39.51 -8.95
C ASP A 76 5.49 39.58 -9.02
N SER A 77 6.12 38.41 -9.08
CA SER A 77 7.58 38.26 -9.11
C SER A 77 8.23 38.86 -10.38
N ASN A 78 7.44 39.17 -11.41
CA ASN A 78 7.85 39.86 -12.63
C ASN A 78 7.52 41.37 -12.58
N ASN A 79 7.18 41.92 -11.40
CA ASN A 79 6.73 43.29 -11.19
C ASN A 79 5.47 43.68 -11.97
N ILE A 80 4.60 42.72 -12.25
CA ILE A 80 3.33 42.98 -12.92
C ILE A 80 2.23 43.16 -11.87
N GLU A 81 1.39 44.18 -12.06
CA GLU A 81 0.29 44.49 -11.14
C GLU A 81 -0.95 43.60 -11.35
N TRP A 82 -1.48 43.11 -10.23
CA TRP A 82 -2.71 42.33 -10.11
C TRP A 82 -3.64 42.99 -9.08
N SER A 83 -4.95 42.93 -9.30
CA SER A 83 -5.93 43.38 -8.31
C SER A 83 -6.44 42.20 -7.48
N ILE A 84 -6.51 42.40 -6.15
CA ILE A 84 -7.05 41.45 -5.19
C ILE A 84 -8.33 42.05 -4.59
N SER A 85 -9.42 41.28 -4.57
CA SER A 85 -10.70 41.69 -3.99
C SER A 85 -11.43 40.52 -3.36
N ILE A 86 -12.41 40.79 -2.50
CA ILE A 86 -13.33 39.78 -1.95
C ILE A 86 -14.51 39.63 -2.90
N LEU A 87 -14.96 38.40 -3.13
CA LEU A 87 -16.14 38.16 -3.95
C LEU A 87 -17.39 38.73 -3.25
N PRO A 88 -18.23 39.56 -3.91
CA PRO A 88 -19.36 40.22 -3.25
C PRO A 88 -20.38 39.27 -2.60
N ASN A 89 -20.56 38.09 -3.18
CA ASN A 89 -21.52 37.09 -2.73
C ASN A 89 -20.94 36.10 -1.72
N ASP A 90 -19.62 36.10 -1.52
CA ASP A 90 -18.94 35.17 -0.62
C ASP A 90 -17.71 35.83 0.02
N LYS A 91 -17.86 36.17 1.29
CA LYS A 91 -16.83 36.87 2.08
C LYS A 91 -15.57 36.03 2.35
N SER A 92 -15.59 34.74 2.03
CA SER A 92 -14.44 33.84 2.20
C SER A 92 -13.58 33.71 0.93
N VAL A 93 -14.08 34.16 -0.23
CA VAL A 93 -13.45 33.95 -1.53
C VAL A 93 -12.66 35.17 -1.94
N ILE A 94 -11.36 34.97 -2.18
CA ILE A 94 -10.47 35.97 -2.77
C ILE A 94 -10.48 35.83 -4.29
N CYS A 95 -10.57 36.98 -4.95
CA CYS A 95 -10.47 37.15 -6.39
C CYS A 95 -9.19 37.90 -6.73
N ILE A 96 -8.31 37.26 -7.51
CA ILE A 96 -7.06 37.84 -8.03
C ILE A 96 -7.21 37.97 -9.54
N GLU A 97 -7.20 39.18 -10.08
CA GLU A 97 -7.51 39.42 -11.48
C GLU A 97 -6.55 40.39 -12.18
N ARG A 98 -6.39 40.18 -13.48
CA ARG A 98 -5.59 41.01 -14.39
C ARG A 98 -6.08 40.82 -15.83
N GLN A 99 -6.44 41.91 -16.51
CA GLN A 99 -6.66 41.99 -17.98
C GLN A 99 -7.34 40.75 -18.60
N GLY A 100 -8.48 40.31 -18.05
CA GLY A 100 -9.26 39.17 -18.54
C GLY A 100 -8.91 37.81 -17.93
N THR A 101 -7.83 37.71 -17.15
CA THR A 101 -7.50 36.54 -16.32
C THR A 101 -8.04 36.75 -14.91
N LYS A 102 -8.76 35.76 -14.37
CA LYS A 102 -9.41 35.84 -13.06
C LYS A 102 -9.24 34.54 -12.30
N PHE A 103 -8.56 34.59 -11.17
CA PHE A 103 -8.43 33.49 -10.23
C PHE A 103 -9.38 33.72 -9.06
N LYS A 104 -10.20 32.72 -8.76
CA LYS A 104 -11.04 32.69 -7.56
C LYS A 104 -10.50 31.59 -6.66
N SER A 105 -10.26 31.91 -5.40
CA SER A 105 -9.76 30.92 -4.45
C SER A 105 -10.41 31.11 -3.10
N ASN A 106 -10.94 30.02 -2.57
CA ASN A 106 -11.41 29.92 -1.19
C ASN A 106 -10.29 29.48 -0.24
N VAL A 107 -9.09 29.11 -0.71
CA VAL A 107 -8.01 28.54 0.13
C VAL A 107 -7.40 29.52 1.12
N PHE A 108 -7.66 30.82 0.95
CA PHE A 108 -7.10 31.88 1.78
C PHE A 108 -7.97 32.23 3.00
N TRP A 109 -9.01 31.45 3.29
CA TRP A 109 -9.93 31.69 4.41
C TRP A 109 -9.21 31.79 5.77
N ALA A 110 -8.09 31.08 5.94
CA ALA A 110 -7.30 31.10 7.17
C ALA A 110 -6.62 32.47 7.45
N LEU A 111 -6.58 33.37 6.46
CA LEU A 111 -6.06 34.74 6.60
C LEU A 111 -7.12 35.76 7.06
N MET A 112 -8.36 35.32 7.28
CA MET A 112 -9.45 36.19 7.72
C MET A 112 -9.25 36.65 9.17
N ASN A 113 -9.76 37.84 9.49
CA ASN A 113 -9.71 38.40 10.85
C ASN A 113 -10.96 38.09 11.69
N ASP A 114 -12.05 37.66 11.04
CA ASP A 114 -13.31 37.34 11.70
C ASP A 114 -13.23 35.92 12.27
N ILE A 115 -12.99 35.83 13.58
CA ILE A 115 -12.76 34.55 14.28
C ILE A 115 -13.99 33.65 14.20
N GLU A 116 -15.21 34.19 14.28
CA GLU A 116 -16.44 33.40 14.22
C GLU A 116 -16.62 32.79 12.82
N LEU A 117 -16.45 33.62 11.77
CA LEU A 117 -16.55 33.15 10.40
C LEU A 117 -15.41 32.18 10.04
N LEU A 118 -14.18 32.46 10.47
CA LEU A 118 -13.01 31.61 10.27
C LEU A 118 -13.17 30.24 10.95
N THR A 119 -13.64 30.22 12.19
CA THR A 119 -13.92 28.96 12.91
C THR A 119 -15.05 28.18 12.23
N SER A 120 -16.11 28.88 11.78
CA SER A 120 -17.21 28.25 11.03
C SER A 120 -16.75 27.61 9.72
N ILE A 121 -15.91 28.31 8.94
CA ILE A 121 -15.32 27.78 7.71
C ILE A 121 -14.43 26.57 8.02
N PHE A 122 -13.56 26.66 9.03
CA PHE A 122 -12.73 25.54 9.45
C PHE A 122 -13.57 24.30 9.82
N ILE A 123 -14.61 24.44 10.65
CA ILE A 123 -15.45 23.32 11.04
C ILE A 123 -16.18 22.70 9.84
N ASN A 124 -16.61 23.53 8.88
CA ASN A 124 -17.22 23.03 7.64
C ASN A 124 -16.20 22.28 6.77
N GLU A 125 -14.99 22.81 6.60
CA GLU A 125 -13.91 22.12 5.89
C GLU A 125 -13.50 20.83 6.60
N ALA A 126 -13.37 20.85 7.94
CA ALA A 126 -13.03 19.68 8.72
C ALA A 126 -14.09 18.57 8.60
N LYS A 127 -15.39 18.93 8.59
CA LYS A 127 -16.47 17.99 8.29
C LYS A 127 -16.42 17.48 6.86
N ARG A 128 -16.20 18.37 5.88
CA ARG A 128 -16.09 18.01 4.46
C ARG A 128 -14.92 17.05 4.19
N ARG A 129 -13.82 17.23 4.92
CA ARG A 129 -12.60 16.40 4.86
C ARG A 129 -12.62 15.20 5.82
N ASN A 130 -13.69 15.06 6.61
CA ASN A 130 -13.88 14.02 7.63
C ASN A 130 -12.72 13.89 8.64
N LEU A 131 -12.22 15.03 9.13
CA LEU A 131 -11.16 15.08 10.14
C LEU A 131 -11.58 14.43 11.47
N GLY A 132 -10.58 13.95 12.23
CA GLY A 132 -10.77 13.41 13.56
C GLY A 132 -11.19 14.49 14.57
N LYS A 133 -12.01 14.11 15.56
CA LYS A 133 -12.48 15.01 16.63
C LYS A 133 -11.31 15.65 17.39
N ILE A 134 -10.25 14.88 17.65
CA ILE A 134 -9.06 15.36 18.36
C ILE A 134 -8.35 16.47 17.55
N ASP A 135 -8.13 16.25 16.25
CA ASP A 135 -7.51 17.24 15.36
C ASP A 135 -8.36 18.53 15.30
N ILE A 136 -9.68 18.39 15.25
CA ILE A 136 -10.61 19.53 15.27
C ILE A 136 -10.51 20.30 16.58
N GLU A 137 -10.48 19.60 17.73
CA GLU A 137 -10.34 20.24 19.03
C GLU A 137 -9.02 20.99 19.18
N GLN A 138 -7.91 20.41 18.69
CA GLN A 138 -6.60 21.04 18.67
C GLN A 138 -6.61 22.33 17.84
N TRP A 139 -7.10 22.26 16.60
CA TRP A 139 -7.18 23.44 15.73
C TRP A 139 -8.18 24.48 16.26
N ALA A 140 -9.32 24.07 16.82
CA ALA A 140 -10.27 25.00 17.43
C ALA A 140 -9.65 25.81 18.59
N GLN A 141 -8.74 25.20 19.37
CA GLN A 141 -7.96 25.92 20.39
C GLN A 141 -6.98 26.93 19.78
N VAL A 142 -6.34 26.61 18.65
CA VAL A 142 -5.45 27.55 17.95
C VAL A 142 -6.24 28.72 17.36
N LEU A 143 -7.35 28.43 16.67
CA LEU A 143 -8.18 29.43 16.00
C LEU A 143 -8.89 30.38 16.97
N SER A 144 -9.14 29.95 18.22
CA SER A 144 -9.83 30.76 19.23
C SER A 144 -8.93 31.78 19.94
N ASN A 145 -7.60 31.60 19.92
CA ASN A 145 -6.69 32.36 20.78
C ASN A 145 -6.10 33.63 20.12
N THR A 146 -5.92 33.68 18.79
CA THR A 146 -5.26 34.81 18.11
C THR A 146 -5.49 34.83 16.59
N LYS A 147 -5.10 35.94 15.91
CA LYS A 147 -4.88 35.92 14.45
C LYS A 147 -3.76 34.95 14.09
N LEU A 148 -3.99 34.08 13.13
CA LEU A 148 -2.98 33.13 12.64
C LEU A 148 -1.81 33.85 11.98
N ASN A 149 -0.59 33.46 12.35
CA ASN A 149 0.62 33.84 11.64
C ASN A 149 0.79 33.03 10.33
N ASP A 150 1.72 33.43 9.47
CA ASP A 150 1.89 32.81 8.14
C ASP A 150 2.24 31.31 8.21
N ASP A 151 2.94 30.89 9.25
CA ASP A 151 3.31 29.50 9.45
C ASP A 151 2.10 28.68 9.93
N GLU A 152 1.31 29.20 10.88
CA GLU A 152 0.06 28.56 11.33
C GLU A 152 -0.96 28.42 10.19
N VAL A 153 -1.06 29.42 9.31
CA VAL A 153 -1.89 29.34 8.09
C VAL A 153 -1.40 28.24 7.17
N THR A 154 -0.09 28.09 7.03
CA THR A 154 0.50 27.02 6.21
C THR A 154 0.23 25.66 6.85
N GLU A 155 0.40 25.54 8.16
CA GLU A 155 0.23 24.30 8.91
C GLU A 155 -1.22 23.80 8.88
N ILE A 156 -2.22 24.66 9.14
CA ILE A 156 -3.63 24.25 9.07
C ILE A 156 -4.06 23.87 7.66
N THR A 157 -3.53 24.57 6.64
CA THR A 157 -3.83 24.27 5.25
C THR A 157 -3.22 22.93 4.87
N SER A 158 -1.92 22.74 5.11
CA SER A 158 -1.25 21.46 4.84
C SER A 158 -1.87 20.31 5.61
N ASP A 159 -2.32 20.53 6.85
CA ASP A 159 -2.99 19.49 7.62
C ASP A 159 -4.32 19.07 6.98
N LEU A 160 -5.12 20.00 6.44
CA LEU A 160 -6.34 19.68 5.69
C LEU A 160 -6.05 18.95 4.36
N GLU A 161 -4.88 19.15 3.77
CA GLU A 161 -4.42 18.45 2.57
C GLU A 161 -4.00 16.99 2.86
N LEU A 162 -3.68 16.67 4.11
CA LEU A 162 -3.36 15.32 4.57
C LEU A 162 -4.63 14.51 4.91
N THR A 163 -5.64 14.56 4.04
CA THR A 163 -6.89 13.81 4.22
C THR A 163 -7.25 12.98 2.99
N PRO A 164 -7.84 11.77 3.16
CA PRO A 164 -8.29 10.94 2.04
C PRO A 164 -9.20 11.69 1.05
N SER A 165 -10.12 12.51 1.55
CA SER A 165 -11.01 13.31 0.71
C SER A 165 -10.28 14.40 -0.10
N TYR A 166 -9.16 14.95 0.42
CA TYR A 166 -8.33 15.87 -0.37
C TYR A 166 -7.59 15.13 -1.49
N ILE A 167 -7.00 13.99 -1.17
CA ILE A 167 -6.30 13.18 -2.16
C ILE A 167 -7.25 12.68 -3.25
N GLU A 168 -8.48 12.28 -2.91
CA GLU A 168 -9.52 11.92 -3.88
C GLU A 168 -9.82 13.05 -4.88
N GLU A 169 -9.99 14.28 -4.38
CA GLU A 169 -10.22 15.46 -5.22
C GLU A 169 -9.03 15.77 -6.12
N GLN A 170 -7.81 15.71 -5.57
CA GLN A 170 -6.60 15.95 -6.35
C GLN A 170 -6.38 14.87 -7.40
N LEU A 171 -6.56 13.60 -7.06
CA LEU A 171 -6.51 12.49 -8.01
C LEU A 171 -7.49 12.73 -9.15
N SER A 172 -8.73 13.12 -8.81
CA SER A 172 -9.77 13.39 -9.79
C SER A 172 -9.42 14.54 -10.73
N LEU A 173 -8.88 15.63 -10.19
CA LEU A 173 -8.47 16.81 -10.97
C LEU A 173 -7.28 16.51 -11.88
N GLU A 174 -6.26 15.87 -11.34
CA GLU A 174 -5.03 15.54 -12.06
C GLU A 174 -5.28 14.52 -13.19
N LEU A 175 -6.12 13.52 -12.92
CA LEU A 175 -6.47 12.51 -13.91
C LEU A 175 -7.24 13.11 -15.10
N ARG A 176 -8.17 14.06 -14.84
CA ARG A 176 -8.85 14.83 -15.90
C ARG A 176 -7.91 15.67 -16.75
N ASN A 177 -6.80 16.13 -16.17
CA ASN A 177 -5.78 16.89 -16.87
C ASN A 177 -4.78 15.99 -17.63
N GLY A 178 -4.94 14.67 -17.56
CA GLY A 178 -4.16 13.68 -18.32
C GLY A 178 -2.89 13.18 -17.64
N SER A 179 -2.61 13.57 -16.39
CA SER A 179 -1.46 13.05 -15.65
C SER A 179 -1.60 13.24 -14.14
N ASN A 180 -1.28 12.20 -13.36
CA ASN A 180 -1.18 12.27 -11.91
C ASN A 180 0.26 12.42 -11.45
N LYS A 181 0.47 13.22 -10.39
CA LYS A 181 1.77 13.32 -9.73
C LYS A 181 1.97 12.11 -8.81
N ILE A 182 3.21 11.63 -8.70
CA ILE A 182 3.56 10.52 -7.80
C ILE A 182 3.15 10.84 -6.36
N LYS A 183 3.38 12.06 -5.88
CA LYS A 183 2.98 12.49 -4.53
C LYS A 183 1.47 12.51 -4.26
N THR A 184 0.66 12.51 -5.32
CA THR A 184 -0.81 12.41 -5.22
C THR A 184 -1.24 10.95 -5.25
N LEU A 185 -0.57 10.12 -6.08
CA LEU A 185 -0.78 8.68 -6.12
C LEU A 185 -0.31 8.01 -4.81
N VAL A 186 0.79 8.47 -4.24
CA VAL A 186 1.39 7.95 -3.00
C VAL A 186 1.86 9.14 -2.15
N PRO A 187 0.99 9.65 -1.26
CA PRO A 187 1.40 10.65 -0.29
C PRO A 187 2.58 10.14 0.55
N ASP A 188 3.54 11.03 0.85
CA ASP A 188 4.76 10.67 1.59
C ASP A 188 4.66 10.90 3.10
N ASP A 189 3.67 11.66 3.56
CA ASP A 189 3.41 11.91 4.99
C ASP A 189 2.64 10.75 5.63
N PHE A 190 3.20 10.15 6.68
CA PHE A 190 2.58 9.04 7.41
C PHE A 190 1.22 9.39 8.04
N ARG A 191 1.00 10.65 8.43
CA ARG A 191 -0.27 11.11 9.04
C ARG A 191 -1.45 10.98 8.08
N TYR A 192 -1.20 11.12 6.78
CA TYR A 192 -2.22 10.85 5.76
C TYR A 192 -2.75 9.41 5.90
N TYR A 193 -1.85 8.45 6.09
CA TYR A 193 -2.23 7.04 6.20
C TYR A 193 -2.90 6.72 7.54
N GLU A 194 -2.48 7.34 8.64
CA GLU A 194 -3.21 7.21 9.92
C GLU A 194 -4.67 7.71 9.81
N ARG A 195 -4.91 8.72 8.98
CA ARG A 195 -6.26 9.20 8.67
C ARG A 195 -7.01 8.34 7.65
N LEU A 196 -6.29 7.64 6.78
CA LEU A 196 -6.87 6.72 5.82
C LEU A 196 -7.30 5.41 6.50
N VAL A 197 -6.40 4.77 7.25
CA VAL A 197 -6.61 3.41 7.74
C VAL A 197 -6.74 3.31 9.26
N GLY A 198 -6.54 4.40 10.01
CA GLY A 198 -6.52 4.41 11.47
C GLY A 198 -5.10 4.37 12.05
N VAL A 199 -4.95 4.81 13.31
CA VAL A 199 -3.66 4.82 14.01
C VAL A 199 -3.32 3.42 14.50
N TYR A 200 -2.17 2.88 14.10
CA TYR A 200 -1.68 1.61 14.62
C TYR A 200 -1.13 1.74 16.04
N SER A 201 -1.54 0.84 16.92
CA SER A 201 -1.04 0.73 18.30
C SER A 201 -0.14 -0.51 18.45
N ASP A 202 -0.73 -1.66 18.78
CA ASP A 202 0.01 -2.87 19.18
C ASP A 202 -0.61 -4.17 18.66
N SER A 203 -1.68 -4.10 17.86
CA SER A 203 -2.31 -5.29 17.29
C SER A 203 -1.33 -6.18 16.53
N CYS A 204 -1.43 -7.49 16.77
CA CYS A 204 -0.53 -8.48 16.19
C CYS A 204 -0.92 -8.85 14.75
N ASN A 205 -2.20 -8.76 14.40
CA ASN A 205 -2.72 -9.15 13.07
C ASN A 205 -3.97 -8.32 12.70
N ILE A 206 -4.46 -8.52 11.47
CA ILE A 206 -5.60 -7.78 10.93
C ILE A 206 -6.90 -7.95 11.73
N TYR A 207 -7.13 -9.11 12.33
CA TYR A 207 -8.36 -9.36 13.11
C TYR A 207 -8.38 -8.54 14.39
N GLU A 208 -7.28 -8.58 15.16
CA GLU A 208 -7.11 -7.78 16.37
C GLU A 208 -7.20 -6.28 16.06
N TYR A 209 -6.50 -5.86 15.00
CA TYR A 209 -6.50 -4.47 14.51
C TYR A 209 -7.90 -3.97 14.18
N SER A 210 -8.68 -4.79 13.48
CA SER A 210 -10.04 -4.45 13.09
C SER A 210 -10.93 -4.21 14.31
N THR A 211 -10.84 -5.10 15.31
CA THR A 211 -11.65 -5.01 16.52
C THR A 211 -11.25 -3.87 17.46
N ASN A 212 -9.96 -3.50 17.47
CA ASN A 212 -9.41 -2.52 18.39
C ASN A 212 -9.23 -1.16 17.70
N GLU A 213 -8.09 -0.92 17.06
CA GLU A 213 -7.69 0.37 16.53
C GLU A 213 -8.61 0.88 15.41
N LEU A 214 -9.07 0.01 14.51
CA LEU A 214 -9.94 0.44 13.41
C LEU A 214 -11.33 0.84 13.89
N SER A 215 -11.90 0.12 14.86
CA SER A 215 -13.17 0.49 15.46
C SER A 215 -13.08 1.86 16.16
N GLN A 216 -11.98 2.10 16.89
CA GLN A 216 -11.70 3.42 17.49
C GLN A 216 -11.51 4.51 16.44
N HIS A 217 -10.81 4.20 15.33
CA HIS A 217 -10.66 5.12 14.22
C HIS A 217 -12.04 5.58 13.71
N PHE A 218 -12.97 4.65 13.48
CA PHE A 218 -14.31 5.01 13.04
C PHE A 218 -15.07 5.90 14.04
N ASP A 219 -14.94 5.64 15.35
CA ASP A 219 -15.59 6.44 16.40
C ASP A 219 -14.98 7.83 16.59
N SER A 220 -13.70 7.98 16.25
CA SER A 220 -12.95 9.24 16.39
C SER A 220 -13.37 10.33 15.40
N ARG A 221 -14.14 9.99 14.36
CA ARG A 221 -14.45 10.89 13.24
C ARG A 221 -15.55 11.89 13.56
N VAL A 222 -15.49 13.05 12.89
CA VAL A 222 -16.44 14.15 13.11
C VAL A 222 -17.83 13.84 12.54
N ASN A 223 -17.90 13.14 11.41
CA ASN A 223 -19.17 12.73 10.82
C ASN A 223 -19.59 11.39 11.42
N ASN A 224 -20.87 11.28 11.79
CA ASN A 224 -21.46 10.01 12.15
C ASN A 224 -21.83 9.24 10.86
N GLY A 225 -21.75 7.91 10.93
CA GLY A 225 -22.05 7.03 9.80
C GLY A 225 -20.79 6.65 9.01
N VAL A 226 -21.03 6.16 7.80
CA VAL A 226 -20.03 5.55 6.93
C VAL A 226 -19.98 6.26 5.59
N SER A 227 -18.77 6.64 5.18
CA SER A 227 -18.51 7.21 3.87
C SER A 227 -18.10 6.12 2.86
N TYR A 228 -18.14 6.43 1.56
CA TYR A 228 -17.65 5.50 0.55
C TYR A 228 -16.14 5.20 0.72
N LEU A 229 -15.36 6.16 1.21
CA LEU A 229 -13.93 5.97 1.47
C LEU A 229 -13.66 4.88 2.51
N ASP A 230 -14.61 4.65 3.43
CA ASP A 230 -14.48 3.64 4.47
C ASP A 230 -14.66 2.24 3.90
N VAL A 231 -15.48 2.11 2.84
CA VAL A 231 -15.72 0.82 2.17
C VAL A 231 -14.46 0.38 1.40
N LEU A 232 -13.60 1.33 0.97
CA LEU A 232 -12.31 1.02 0.35
C LEU A 232 -11.34 0.30 1.31
N LEU A 233 -11.61 0.33 2.62
CA LEU A 233 -10.81 -0.38 3.62
C LEU A 233 -11.13 -1.88 3.68
N CYS A 234 -12.25 -2.33 3.10
CA CYS A 234 -12.78 -3.70 3.18
C CYS A 234 -11.99 -4.74 2.37
N SER A 235 -10.67 -4.59 2.32
CA SER A 235 -9.72 -5.54 1.74
C SER A 235 -9.68 -6.88 2.47
N GLN A 236 -10.25 -6.97 3.68
CA GLN A 236 -10.38 -8.22 4.45
C GLN A 236 -11.70 -8.24 5.26
N GLU A 237 -12.25 -9.44 5.51
CA GLU A 237 -13.60 -9.64 6.10
C GLU A 237 -13.79 -8.94 7.47
N SER A 238 -12.81 -8.96 8.37
CA SER A 238 -12.94 -8.35 9.70
C SER A 238 -13.05 -6.83 9.65
N VAL A 239 -12.52 -6.20 8.60
CA VAL A 239 -12.76 -4.77 8.34
C VAL A 239 -14.22 -4.53 8.00
N SER A 240 -14.81 -5.35 7.13
CA SER A 240 -16.24 -5.28 6.80
C SER A 240 -17.14 -5.52 8.01
N VAL A 241 -16.78 -6.45 8.89
CA VAL A 241 -17.49 -6.68 10.17
C VAL A 241 -17.46 -5.41 11.02
N SER A 242 -16.29 -4.80 11.19
CA SER A 242 -16.13 -3.56 11.97
C SER A 242 -16.90 -2.39 11.36
N LEU A 243 -16.94 -2.31 10.02
CA LEU A 243 -17.71 -1.31 9.30
C LEU A 243 -19.22 -1.50 9.42
N ALA A 244 -19.71 -2.74 9.42
CA ALA A 244 -21.13 -3.07 9.52
C ALA A 244 -21.77 -2.51 10.81
N GLU A 245 -21.00 -2.46 11.90
CA GLU A 245 -21.44 -1.87 13.18
C GLU A 245 -21.67 -0.36 13.08
N LYS A 246 -20.93 0.34 12.21
CA LYS A 246 -20.97 1.81 12.08
C LYS A 246 -22.03 2.32 11.10
N ILE A 247 -22.55 1.46 10.22
CA ILE A 247 -23.66 1.83 9.32
C ILE A 247 -24.94 2.03 10.14
N LEU A 248 -25.55 3.21 10.02
CA LEU A 248 -26.66 3.64 10.87
C LEU A 248 -27.98 2.99 10.46
N ASN A 249 -28.23 2.87 9.15
CA ASN A 249 -29.51 2.41 8.63
C ASN A 249 -29.40 1.79 7.23
N LYS A 250 -30.51 1.20 6.78
CA LYS A 250 -30.61 0.54 5.47
C LYS A 250 -30.41 1.52 4.30
N GLU A 251 -30.86 2.77 4.40
CA GLU A 251 -30.74 3.74 3.30
C GLU A 251 -29.29 4.09 3.02
N GLU A 252 -28.49 4.25 4.09
CA GLU A 252 -27.04 4.43 4.01
C GLU A 252 -26.37 3.23 3.33
N PHE A 253 -26.71 2.00 3.76
CA PHE A 253 -26.22 0.78 3.10
C PHE A 253 -26.57 0.73 1.61
N ILE A 254 -27.83 0.98 1.24
CA ILE A 254 -28.28 0.93 -0.16
C ILE A 254 -27.57 2.01 -0.99
N SER A 255 -27.31 3.19 -0.42
CA SER A 255 -26.53 4.25 -1.07
C SER A 255 -25.11 3.79 -1.40
N LEU A 256 -24.41 3.19 -0.42
CA LEU A 256 -23.06 2.65 -0.59
C LEU A 256 -23.03 1.51 -1.63
N ALA A 257 -23.97 0.56 -1.54
CA ALA A 257 -24.07 -0.55 -2.48
C ALA A 257 -24.33 -0.07 -3.91
N ASN A 258 -25.23 0.90 -4.11
CA ASN A 258 -25.48 1.50 -5.42
C ASN A 258 -24.24 2.21 -5.99
N ALA A 259 -23.50 2.91 -5.15
CA ALA A 259 -22.23 3.53 -5.55
C ALA A 259 -21.21 2.47 -5.96
N ALA A 260 -21.06 1.39 -5.18
CA ALA A 260 -20.14 0.31 -5.47
C ALA A 260 -20.45 -0.39 -6.81
N ILE A 261 -21.73 -0.71 -7.07
CA ILE A 261 -22.19 -1.29 -8.34
C ILE A 261 -21.93 -0.35 -9.52
N LYS A 262 -22.20 0.95 -9.35
CA LYS A 262 -22.01 1.94 -10.40
C LYS A 262 -20.53 2.10 -10.77
N ILE A 263 -19.65 2.14 -9.77
CA ILE A 263 -18.22 2.37 -9.95
C ILE A 263 -17.51 1.09 -10.38
N LYS A 264 -18.01 -0.08 -9.95
CA LYS A 264 -17.38 -1.40 -10.13
C LYS A 264 -15.98 -1.50 -9.49
N ASP A 265 -15.80 -0.84 -8.33
CA ASP A 265 -14.61 -0.99 -7.50
C ASP A 265 -14.66 -2.32 -6.72
N PRO A 266 -13.69 -3.24 -6.90
CA PRO A 266 -13.74 -4.60 -6.35
C PRO A 266 -13.86 -4.65 -4.82
N ILE A 267 -13.08 -3.83 -4.12
CA ILE A 267 -13.03 -3.81 -2.64
C ILE A 267 -14.36 -3.31 -2.06
N SER A 268 -14.92 -2.27 -2.67
CA SER A 268 -16.20 -1.70 -2.25
C SER A 268 -17.36 -2.67 -2.48
N MET A 269 -17.35 -3.42 -3.59
CA MET A 269 -18.41 -4.40 -3.87
C MET A 269 -18.38 -5.56 -2.89
N ILE A 270 -17.21 -6.17 -2.63
CA ILE A 270 -17.13 -7.26 -1.65
C ILE A 270 -17.46 -6.77 -0.24
N GLY A 271 -16.98 -5.58 0.15
CA GLY A 271 -17.28 -4.97 1.44
C GLY A 271 -18.78 -4.73 1.63
N CYS A 272 -19.44 -4.15 0.62
CA CYS A 272 -20.90 -3.99 0.64
C CYS A 272 -21.63 -5.33 0.68
N PHE A 273 -21.16 -6.36 -0.05
CA PHE A 273 -21.79 -7.67 -0.03
C PHE A 273 -21.73 -8.30 1.38
N GLU A 274 -20.55 -8.34 1.99
CA GLU A 274 -20.34 -8.89 3.34
C GLU A 274 -21.17 -8.14 4.39
N VAL A 275 -21.09 -6.81 4.41
CA VAL A 275 -21.91 -5.95 5.29
C VAL A 275 -23.40 -6.24 5.12
N GLY A 276 -23.85 -6.36 3.87
CA GLY A 276 -25.25 -6.60 3.55
C GLY A 276 -25.72 -7.97 4.03
N VAL A 277 -24.90 -9.03 3.88
CA VAL A 277 -25.22 -10.36 4.42
C VAL A 277 -25.24 -10.34 5.96
N LEU A 278 -24.29 -9.63 6.60
CA LEU A 278 -24.20 -9.56 8.05
C LEU A 278 -25.39 -8.81 8.70
N LYS A 279 -25.89 -7.74 8.06
CA LYS A 279 -26.83 -6.81 8.71
C LYS A 279 -28.18 -6.62 8.00
N TYR A 280 -28.25 -6.84 6.69
CA TYR A 280 -29.40 -6.44 5.88
C TYR A 280 -29.96 -7.57 4.99
N LEU A 281 -29.53 -8.82 5.22
CA LEU A 281 -29.81 -9.98 4.39
C LEU A 281 -31.27 -10.09 3.95
N GLU A 282 -32.19 -10.20 4.91
CA GLU A 282 -33.63 -10.37 4.66
C GLU A 282 -34.26 -9.18 3.91
N SER A 283 -33.71 -7.98 4.12
CA SER A 283 -34.29 -6.74 3.61
C SER A 283 -33.73 -6.31 2.25
N SER A 284 -32.62 -6.90 1.81
CA SER A 284 -31.80 -6.41 0.69
C SER A 284 -31.32 -7.52 -0.25
N GLU A 285 -31.96 -8.70 -0.27
CA GLU A 285 -31.57 -9.83 -1.12
C GLU A 285 -31.37 -9.45 -2.60
N SER A 286 -32.25 -8.61 -3.18
CA SER A 286 -32.12 -8.18 -4.58
C SER A 286 -30.86 -7.36 -4.83
N LYS A 287 -30.48 -6.52 -3.86
CA LYS A 287 -29.26 -5.71 -3.94
C LYS A 287 -28.01 -6.57 -3.74
N LEU A 288 -28.08 -7.56 -2.85
CA LEU A 288 -27.02 -8.53 -2.64
C LEU A 288 -26.80 -9.40 -3.89
N GLN A 289 -27.87 -9.80 -4.57
CA GLN A 289 -27.79 -10.51 -5.85
C GLN A 289 -27.09 -9.64 -6.90
N GLU A 290 -27.46 -8.37 -7.02
CA GLU A 290 -26.83 -7.45 -7.99
C GLU A 290 -25.33 -7.25 -7.71
N LEU A 291 -24.93 -7.11 -6.45
CA LEU A 291 -23.51 -7.07 -6.05
C LEU A 291 -22.77 -8.35 -6.45
N PHE A 292 -23.37 -9.52 -6.19
CA PHE A 292 -22.79 -10.82 -6.54
C PHE A 292 -22.65 -10.99 -8.05
N ASP A 293 -23.68 -10.62 -8.81
CA ASP A 293 -23.68 -10.73 -10.27
C ASP A 293 -22.56 -9.85 -10.86
N CYS A 294 -22.39 -8.62 -10.35
CA CYS A 294 -21.28 -7.73 -10.75
C CYS A 294 -19.91 -8.34 -10.45
N LEU A 295 -19.70 -8.94 -9.27
CA LEU A 295 -18.45 -9.63 -8.92
C LEU A 295 -18.15 -10.82 -9.86
N CYS A 296 -19.18 -11.42 -10.44
CA CYS A 296 -19.05 -12.53 -11.38
C CYS A 296 -18.81 -12.10 -12.83
N GLU A 297 -19.00 -10.83 -13.18
CA GLU A 297 -18.81 -10.33 -14.55
C GLU A 297 -17.35 -10.51 -15.03
N ALA A 298 -17.17 -10.79 -16.32
CA ALA A 298 -15.83 -10.88 -16.92
C ALA A 298 -15.07 -9.54 -16.87
N GLU A 299 -15.79 -8.42 -16.95
CA GLU A 299 -15.22 -7.07 -16.88
C GLU A 299 -14.58 -6.77 -15.52
N MET A 300 -14.99 -7.50 -14.46
CA MET A 300 -14.40 -7.38 -13.13
C MET A 300 -12.88 -7.60 -13.14
N LEU A 301 -12.38 -8.45 -14.04
CA LEU A 301 -10.95 -8.69 -14.18
C LEU A 301 -10.19 -7.43 -14.54
N LYS A 302 -10.77 -6.50 -15.34
CA LYS A 302 -10.08 -5.24 -15.67
C LYS A 302 -9.95 -4.34 -14.45
N SER A 303 -10.99 -4.22 -13.64
CA SER A 303 -10.94 -3.48 -12.37
C SER A 303 -9.91 -4.09 -11.42
N LEU A 304 -9.84 -5.43 -11.35
CA LEU A 304 -8.85 -6.15 -10.55
C LEU A 304 -7.43 -5.97 -11.08
N THR A 305 -7.22 -5.97 -12.41
CA THR A 305 -5.93 -5.65 -13.04
C THR A 305 -5.45 -4.26 -12.65
N LEU A 306 -6.33 -3.26 -12.70
CA LEU A 306 -6.01 -1.91 -12.26
C LEU A 306 -5.66 -1.88 -10.76
N LEU A 307 -6.47 -2.50 -9.91
CA LEU A 307 -6.24 -2.57 -8.47
C LEU A 307 -4.91 -3.25 -8.11
N CYS A 308 -4.61 -4.40 -8.70
CA CYS A 308 -3.36 -5.12 -8.47
C CYS A 308 -2.15 -4.29 -8.92
N SER A 309 -2.24 -3.66 -10.10
CA SER A 309 -1.17 -2.79 -10.63
C SER A 309 -0.92 -1.59 -9.72
N MET A 310 -1.99 -0.91 -9.27
CA MET A 310 -1.87 0.20 -8.34
C MET A 310 -1.39 -0.24 -6.96
N THR A 311 -1.77 -1.43 -6.50
CA THR A 311 -1.26 -1.97 -5.23
C THR A 311 0.25 -2.20 -5.32
N VAL A 312 0.76 -2.80 -6.40
CA VAL A 312 2.21 -2.97 -6.60
C VAL A 312 2.92 -1.61 -6.66
N PHE A 313 2.35 -0.65 -7.37
CA PHE A 313 2.93 0.70 -7.47
C PHE A 313 3.00 1.41 -6.12
N VAL A 314 1.87 1.48 -5.40
CA VAL A 314 1.75 2.17 -4.11
C VAL A 314 2.62 1.48 -3.06
N ASP A 315 2.55 0.16 -2.95
CA ASP A 315 3.27 -0.61 -1.95
C ASP A 315 4.79 -0.54 -2.15
N GLY A 316 5.25 -0.60 -3.41
CA GLY A 316 6.66 -0.43 -3.75
C GLY A 316 7.18 1.00 -3.51
N GLU A 317 6.37 2.03 -3.78
CA GLU A 317 6.75 3.42 -3.46
C GLU A 317 6.78 3.68 -1.95
N LEU A 318 5.84 3.12 -1.19
CA LEU A 318 5.86 3.16 0.28
C LEU A 318 7.10 2.47 0.87
N ALA A 319 7.52 1.36 0.28
CA ALA A 319 8.76 0.68 0.65
C ALA A 319 9.98 1.57 0.38
N ARG A 320 10.04 2.23 -0.79
CA ARG A 320 11.11 3.17 -1.15
C ARG A 320 11.21 4.35 -0.20
N LEU A 321 10.06 4.93 0.17
CA LEU A 321 9.97 6.06 1.09
C LEU A 321 10.19 5.66 2.55
N LYS A 322 10.05 4.37 2.87
CA LYS A 322 10.09 3.83 4.24
C LYS A 322 9.08 4.49 5.17
N THR A 323 7.93 4.91 4.64
CA THR A 323 6.86 5.60 5.38
C THR A 323 6.34 4.77 6.55
N PHE A 324 6.30 3.44 6.40
CA PHE A 324 5.84 2.47 7.41
C PHE A 324 6.98 1.77 8.16
N LYS A 325 8.16 2.39 8.25
CA LYS A 325 9.29 1.79 8.97
C LYS A 325 8.89 1.43 10.41
N ASN A 326 9.21 0.21 10.83
CA ASN A 326 8.88 -0.36 12.15
C ASN A 326 7.39 -0.61 12.41
N LYS A 327 6.54 -0.60 11.36
CA LYS A 327 5.14 -1.06 11.44
C LYS A 327 5.03 -2.47 10.87
N PRO A 328 4.05 -3.28 11.32
CA PRO A 328 3.87 -4.62 10.79
C PRO A 328 3.45 -4.59 9.31
N PRO A 329 3.82 -5.61 8.51
CA PRO A 329 3.52 -5.63 7.08
C PRO A 329 2.02 -5.54 6.76
N PHE A 330 1.15 -6.20 7.51
CA PHE A 330 -0.30 -6.14 7.27
C PHE A 330 -0.84 -4.70 7.35
N TYR A 331 -0.32 -3.86 8.25
CA TYR A 331 -0.77 -2.48 8.39
C TYR A 331 -0.33 -1.62 7.20
N ARG A 332 0.91 -1.81 6.74
CA ARG A 332 1.42 -1.19 5.50
C ARG A 332 0.62 -1.63 4.27
N ARG A 333 0.28 -2.92 4.17
CA ARG A 333 -0.52 -3.46 3.06
C ARG A 333 -1.97 -3.00 3.10
N LEU A 334 -2.56 -2.85 4.30
CA LEU A 334 -3.89 -2.25 4.44
C LEU A 334 -3.88 -0.83 3.88
N ALA A 335 -2.87 -0.03 4.22
CA ALA A 335 -2.70 1.32 3.69
C ALA A 335 -2.46 1.35 2.17
N SER A 336 -1.61 0.45 1.65
CA SER A 336 -1.30 0.41 0.23
C SER A 336 -2.50 -0.03 -0.62
N ILE A 337 -3.25 -1.04 -0.18
CA ILE A 337 -4.47 -1.51 -0.86
C ILE A 337 -5.59 -0.48 -0.77
N SER A 338 -5.75 0.18 0.39
CA SER A 338 -6.77 1.23 0.55
C SER A 338 -6.51 2.42 -0.39
N GLN A 339 -5.25 2.84 -0.50
CA GLN A 339 -4.86 3.89 -1.44
C GLN A 339 -4.96 3.44 -2.89
N ALA A 340 -4.59 2.20 -3.20
CA ALA A 340 -4.77 1.63 -4.54
C ALA A 340 -6.25 1.54 -4.93
N SER A 341 -7.13 1.21 -3.99
CA SER A 341 -8.59 1.19 -4.19
C SER A 341 -9.15 2.59 -4.38
N LEU A 342 -8.62 3.61 -3.68
CA LEU A 342 -8.98 5.01 -3.95
C LEU A 342 -8.60 5.46 -5.37
N ILE A 343 -7.39 5.14 -5.82
CA ILE A 343 -6.95 5.43 -7.19
C ILE A 343 -7.83 4.69 -8.21
N THR A 344 -8.10 3.41 -7.96
CA THR A 344 -8.95 2.56 -8.81
C THR A 344 -10.37 3.12 -8.92
N LYS A 345 -10.98 3.48 -7.79
CA LYS A 345 -12.27 4.17 -7.74
C LYS A 345 -12.30 5.40 -8.64
N VAL A 346 -11.35 6.33 -8.45
CA VAL A 346 -11.31 7.60 -9.20
C VAL A 346 -11.13 7.36 -10.70
N ALA A 347 -10.29 6.39 -11.07
CA ALA A 347 -10.09 6.00 -12.45
C ALA A 347 -11.35 5.42 -13.11
N LEU A 348 -12.03 4.50 -12.43
CA LEU A 348 -13.25 3.86 -12.91
C LEU A 348 -14.41 4.86 -13.02
N GLU A 349 -14.56 5.79 -12.06
CA GLU A 349 -15.56 6.86 -12.10
C GLU A 349 -15.43 7.76 -13.33
N GLN A 350 -14.21 7.94 -13.83
CA GLN A 350 -13.92 8.76 -15.00
C GLN A 350 -13.93 7.97 -16.32
N GLY A 351 -14.08 6.64 -16.25
CA GLY A 351 -14.09 5.76 -17.42
C GLY A 351 -12.74 5.72 -18.15
N ASN A 352 -11.64 5.91 -17.42
CA ASN A 352 -10.30 5.89 -18.02
C ASN A 352 -9.82 4.44 -18.23
N GLU A 353 -9.35 4.16 -19.44
CA GLU A 353 -8.70 2.89 -19.78
C GLU A 353 -7.18 3.09 -19.83
N PHE A 354 -6.44 2.20 -19.16
CA PHE A 354 -4.98 2.23 -19.15
C PHE A 354 -4.43 1.05 -19.93
N LEU A 355 -3.77 1.32 -21.06
CA LEU A 355 -3.02 0.31 -21.80
C LEU A 355 -1.73 0.00 -21.03
N ASP A 356 -1.38 -1.28 -20.93
CA ASP A 356 -0.13 -1.78 -20.34
C ASP A 356 0.12 -1.36 -18.87
N ILE A 357 -0.95 -1.12 -18.09
CA ILE A 357 -0.83 -0.65 -16.70
C ILE A 357 -0.03 -1.60 -15.80
N GLU A 358 -0.16 -2.91 -16.01
CA GLU A 358 0.59 -3.94 -15.28
C GLU A 358 2.09 -3.80 -15.53
N LYS A 359 2.46 -3.67 -16.82
CA LYS A 359 3.85 -3.51 -17.24
C LYS A 359 4.42 -2.22 -16.68
N TRP A 360 3.68 -1.10 -16.78
CA TRP A 360 4.09 0.18 -16.22
C TRP A 360 4.33 0.09 -14.70
N ALA A 361 3.42 -0.51 -13.95
CA ALA A 361 3.57 -0.66 -12.51
C ALA A 361 4.79 -1.52 -12.13
N MET A 362 5.03 -2.61 -12.88
CA MET A 362 6.19 -3.47 -12.67
C MET A 362 7.51 -2.74 -12.98
N GLU A 363 7.58 -1.98 -14.07
CA GLU A 363 8.76 -1.22 -14.47
C GLU A 363 9.08 -0.10 -13.47
N GLU A 364 8.06 0.58 -12.95
CA GLU A 364 8.23 1.68 -12.02
C GLU A 364 8.59 1.21 -10.61
N ARG A 365 7.83 0.26 -10.03
CA ARG A 365 7.93 -0.10 -8.60
C ARG A 365 7.89 -1.60 -8.32
N GLY A 366 7.81 -2.45 -9.34
CA GLY A 366 7.73 -3.90 -9.18
C GLY A 366 8.87 -4.48 -8.36
N VAL A 367 10.13 -4.15 -8.68
CA VAL A 367 11.29 -4.68 -7.93
C VAL A 367 11.22 -4.32 -6.44
N LEU A 368 10.82 -3.09 -6.12
CA LEU A 368 10.68 -2.63 -4.73
C LEU A 368 9.57 -3.39 -4.00
N PHE A 369 8.40 -3.56 -4.63
CA PHE A 369 7.30 -4.35 -4.10
C PHE A 369 7.71 -5.80 -3.81
N TYR A 370 8.35 -6.47 -4.78
CA TYR A 370 8.79 -7.86 -4.61
C TYR A 370 9.83 -7.97 -3.50
N CYS A 371 10.86 -7.11 -3.50
CA CYS A 371 11.90 -7.11 -2.47
C CYS A 371 11.34 -6.86 -1.07
N GLN A 372 10.45 -5.86 -0.91
CA GLN A 372 9.80 -5.60 0.36
C GLN A 372 8.96 -6.79 0.81
N THR A 373 8.18 -7.38 -0.09
CA THR A 373 7.35 -8.54 0.25
C THR A 373 8.20 -9.75 0.65
N PHE A 374 9.35 -10.00 0.00
CA PHE A 374 10.26 -11.06 0.41
C PHE A 374 10.87 -10.82 1.80
N ILE A 375 11.17 -9.58 2.16
CA ILE A 375 11.62 -9.21 3.51
C ILE A 375 10.49 -9.47 4.51
N ASP A 376 9.27 -9.08 4.17
CA ASP A 376 8.09 -9.25 5.03
C ASP A 376 7.79 -10.73 5.35
N LEU A 377 8.20 -11.68 4.49
CA LEU A 377 7.97 -13.12 4.73
C LEU A 377 8.60 -13.62 6.04
N ARG A 378 9.62 -12.94 6.57
CA ARG A 378 10.17 -13.29 7.89
C ARG A 378 9.10 -13.13 8.97
N ASP A 379 8.23 -12.13 8.88
CA ASP A 379 7.20 -11.85 9.88
C ASP A 379 5.82 -12.39 9.42
N GLU A 380 5.58 -12.46 8.11
CA GLU A 380 4.31 -12.85 7.47
C GLU A 380 4.52 -13.92 6.37
N PRO A 381 4.86 -15.17 6.74
CA PRO A 381 5.30 -16.19 5.78
C PRO A 381 4.18 -16.75 4.90
N ARG A 382 2.91 -16.47 5.22
CA ARG A 382 1.77 -17.06 4.52
C ARG A 382 1.38 -16.33 3.25
N TRP A 383 1.73 -15.05 3.10
CA TRP A 383 1.34 -14.28 1.92
C TRP A 383 2.53 -13.98 1.03
N LEU A 384 2.48 -14.47 -0.21
CA LEU A 384 3.55 -14.35 -1.19
C LEU A 384 3.25 -13.24 -2.20
N PRO A 385 4.27 -12.56 -2.76
CA PRO A 385 4.03 -11.48 -3.72
C PRO A 385 3.28 -11.96 -4.97
N GLY A 386 3.48 -13.22 -5.38
CA GLY A 386 2.78 -13.82 -6.52
C GLY A 386 1.30 -14.13 -6.27
N TYR A 387 0.78 -13.95 -5.05
CA TYR A 387 -0.66 -14.05 -4.79
C TYR A 387 -1.43 -12.79 -5.21
N LEU A 388 -0.72 -11.67 -5.45
CA LEU A 388 -1.33 -10.47 -6.00
C LEU A 388 -1.47 -10.59 -7.53
N SER A 389 -2.46 -11.35 -7.99
CA SER A 389 -2.88 -11.41 -9.40
C SER A 389 -4.38 -11.13 -9.53
N PRO A 390 -4.84 -10.61 -10.68
CA PRO A 390 -6.26 -10.35 -10.89
C PRO A 390 -7.14 -11.60 -10.73
N GLU A 391 -6.68 -12.75 -11.23
CA GLU A 391 -7.39 -14.03 -11.13
C GLU A 391 -7.42 -14.55 -9.69
N GLN A 392 -6.29 -14.47 -9.00
CA GLN A 392 -6.19 -14.91 -7.61
C GLN A 392 -7.05 -14.04 -6.69
N LEU A 393 -7.01 -12.71 -6.88
CA LEU A 393 -7.84 -11.79 -6.12
C LEU A 393 -9.32 -11.99 -6.43
N ARG A 394 -9.69 -12.28 -7.69
CA ARG A 394 -11.07 -12.68 -8.02
C ARG A 394 -11.51 -13.93 -7.27
N ASP A 395 -10.66 -14.96 -7.26
CA ASP A 395 -10.94 -16.19 -6.52
C ASP A 395 -11.09 -15.89 -5.02
N GLU A 396 -10.26 -15.03 -4.44
CA GLU A 396 -10.37 -14.56 -3.04
C GLU A 396 -11.71 -13.83 -2.78
N LEU A 397 -12.12 -12.90 -3.64
CA LEU A 397 -13.41 -12.20 -3.50
C LEU A 397 -14.60 -13.17 -3.49
N LEU A 398 -14.59 -14.17 -4.37
CA LEU A 398 -15.62 -15.21 -4.39
C LEU A 398 -15.52 -16.15 -3.19
N GLY A 399 -14.32 -16.43 -2.70
CA GLY A 399 -14.08 -17.15 -1.44
C GLY A 399 -14.68 -16.42 -0.23
N ARG A 400 -14.56 -15.09 -0.20
CA ARG A 400 -15.18 -14.23 0.82
C ARG A 400 -16.71 -14.25 0.75
N VAL A 401 -17.30 -14.19 -0.45
CA VAL A 401 -18.74 -14.41 -0.65
C VAL A 401 -19.17 -15.78 -0.10
N HIS A 402 -18.41 -16.83 -0.42
CA HIS A 402 -18.68 -18.17 0.09
C HIS A 402 -18.62 -18.22 1.61
N ASN A 403 -17.58 -17.66 2.24
CA ASN A 403 -17.39 -17.69 3.67
C ASN A 403 -18.53 -16.98 4.43
N VAL A 404 -18.93 -15.79 3.98
CA VAL A 404 -20.02 -15.05 4.65
C VAL A 404 -21.38 -15.73 4.44
N CYS A 405 -21.64 -16.29 3.25
CA CYS A 405 -22.87 -17.04 3.00
C CYS A 405 -22.91 -18.37 3.78
N HIS A 406 -21.77 -19.03 3.96
CA HIS A 406 -21.67 -20.26 4.73
C HIS A 406 -21.98 -20.01 6.21
N LYS A 407 -21.52 -18.89 6.78
CA LYS A 407 -21.89 -18.46 8.14
C LYS A 407 -23.39 -18.17 8.29
N ALA A 408 -24.06 -17.77 7.20
CA ALA A 408 -25.49 -17.47 7.12
C ALA A 408 -26.31 -18.55 6.39
N GLN A 409 -25.87 -19.81 6.42
CA GLN A 409 -26.47 -20.91 5.65
C GLN A 409 -27.94 -21.20 5.97
N ASP A 410 -28.46 -20.75 7.11
CA ASP A 410 -29.88 -20.88 7.45
C ASP A 410 -30.79 -20.02 6.54
N SER A 411 -30.22 -19.05 5.81
CA SER A 411 -30.92 -18.26 4.81
C SER A 411 -31.06 -19.01 3.48
N ALA A 412 -32.28 -19.00 2.92
CA ALA A 412 -32.55 -19.54 1.59
C ALA A 412 -31.75 -18.83 0.49
N PHE A 413 -31.52 -17.51 0.64
CA PHE A 413 -30.69 -16.72 -0.28
C PHE A 413 -29.24 -17.22 -0.29
N CYS A 414 -28.62 -17.32 0.89
CA CYS A 414 -27.23 -17.77 1.02
C CYS A 414 -27.05 -19.22 0.57
N THR A 415 -28.00 -20.12 0.90
CA THR A 415 -28.00 -21.50 0.41
C THR A 415 -28.01 -21.56 -1.12
N ARG A 416 -28.84 -20.74 -1.78
CA ARG A 416 -28.88 -20.66 -3.25
C ARG A 416 -27.54 -20.18 -3.82
N LEU A 417 -26.95 -19.11 -3.28
CA LEU A 417 -25.66 -18.62 -3.75
C LEU A 417 -24.52 -19.63 -3.57
N LEU A 418 -24.49 -20.36 -2.46
CA LEU A 418 -23.49 -21.43 -2.25
C LEU A 418 -23.63 -22.54 -3.29
N GLN A 419 -24.87 -22.91 -3.64
CA GLN A 419 -25.13 -23.86 -4.72
C GLN A 419 -24.69 -23.30 -6.08
N ASP A 420 -24.98 -22.04 -6.37
CA ASP A 420 -24.60 -21.41 -7.64
C ASP A 420 -23.07 -21.32 -7.80
N LEU A 421 -22.36 -20.94 -6.74
CA LEU A 421 -20.89 -20.91 -6.68
C LEU A 421 -20.27 -22.29 -6.95
N THR A 422 -20.87 -23.34 -6.36
CA THR A 422 -20.38 -24.72 -6.48
C THR A 422 -20.71 -25.32 -7.85
N ASN A 423 -21.98 -25.23 -8.27
CA ASN A 423 -22.48 -25.82 -9.50
C ASN A 423 -21.85 -25.17 -10.75
N SER A 424 -21.61 -23.86 -10.69
CA SER A 424 -20.99 -23.11 -11.78
C SER A 424 -19.46 -23.22 -11.78
N SER A 425 -18.88 -23.97 -10.84
CA SER A 425 -17.42 -24.08 -10.65
C SER A 425 -16.72 -22.71 -10.55
N LEU A 426 -17.41 -21.73 -9.96
CA LEU A 426 -16.90 -20.37 -9.79
C LEU A 426 -15.91 -20.30 -8.62
N ILE A 427 -16.09 -21.14 -7.60
CA ILE A 427 -15.16 -21.23 -6.49
C ILE A 427 -14.05 -22.24 -6.78
N LYS A 428 -12.80 -21.77 -6.73
CA LYS A 428 -11.60 -22.60 -6.84
C LYS A 428 -10.97 -22.80 -5.47
N LEU A 429 -10.12 -23.82 -5.33
CA LEU A 429 -9.39 -24.06 -4.09
C LEU A 429 -8.53 -22.85 -3.69
N ASN A 430 -7.99 -22.14 -4.68
CA ASN A 430 -7.21 -20.92 -4.50
C ASN A 430 -7.97 -19.79 -3.80
N ALA A 431 -9.31 -19.81 -3.79
CA ALA A 431 -10.15 -18.84 -3.09
C ALA A 431 -9.93 -18.83 -1.57
N PHE A 432 -9.29 -19.88 -1.04
CA PHE A 432 -9.03 -20.06 0.39
C PHE A 432 -7.55 -19.87 0.75
N LEU A 433 -6.72 -19.41 -0.20
CA LEU A 433 -5.38 -18.92 0.12
C LEU A 433 -5.49 -17.68 1.04
N PRO A 434 -4.50 -17.44 1.89
CA PRO A 434 -4.49 -16.24 2.75
C PRO A 434 -4.51 -14.97 1.89
N GLY A 435 -5.36 -14.01 2.27
CA GLY A 435 -5.40 -12.70 1.63
C GLY A 435 -4.17 -11.84 1.97
N PRO A 436 -4.01 -10.65 1.34
CA PRO A 436 -2.85 -9.78 1.52
C PRO A 436 -2.54 -9.35 2.94
N LEU A 437 -3.57 -9.31 3.80
CA LEU A 437 -3.48 -8.89 5.20
C LEU A 437 -3.39 -10.07 6.17
N GLU A 438 -3.34 -11.30 5.66
CA GLU A 438 -3.49 -12.52 6.45
C GLU A 438 -2.17 -13.30 6.59
N GLY A 439 -1.05 -12.69 6.21
CA GLY A 439 0.28 -13.33 6.15
C GLY A 439 0.80 -13.90 7.48
N ASN A 440 0.37 -13.36 8.62
CA ASN A 440 0.71 -13.81 9.97
C ASN A 440 -0.48 -14.40 10.75
N THR A 441 -1.62 -14.62 10.09
CA THR A 441 -2.79 -15.22 10.74
C THR A 441 -2.58 -16.72 10.95
N GLU A 442 -3.26 -17.31 11.92
CA GLU A 442 -3.16 -18.76 12.15
C GLU A 442 -4.00 -19.53 11.12
N PRO A 443 -3.43 -20.53 10.41
CA PRO A 443 -4.20 -21.34 9.47
C PRO A 443 -5.17 -22.29 10.19
N ALA A 444 -6.21 -22.73 9.47
CA ALA A 444 -7.18 -23.69 9.99
C ALA A 444 -6.54 -25.04 10.31
N LYS A 445 -7.14 -25.83 11.21
CA LYS A 445 -6.67 -27.18 11.53
C LYS A 445 -6.80 -28.10 10.32
N LEU A 446 -5.80 -28.95 10.12
CA LEU A 446 -5.81 -29.97 9.08
C LEU A 446 -6.92 -31.01 9.33
N PRO A 447 -7.82 -31.27 8.36
CA PRO A 447 -8.86 -32.30 8.51
C PRO A 447 -8.31 -33.72 8.54
N ASP A 448 -8.92 -34.61 9.34
CA ASP A 448 -8.47 -36.01 9.54
C ASP A 448 -8.32 -36.80 8.23
N TYR A 449 -9.20 -36.58 7.25
CA TYR A 449 -9.14 -37.28 5.97
C TYR A 449 -7.93 -36.83 5.13
N MET A 450 -7.54 -35.56 5.22
CA MET A 450 -6.31 -35.05 4.58
C MET A 450 -5.07 -35.58 5.30
N SER A 451 -5.10 -35.65 6.63
CA SER A 451 -4.02 -36.26 7.42
C SER A 451 -3.73 -37.70 7.00
N LYS A 452 -4.79 -38.52 6.80
CA LYS A 452 -4.64 -39.88 6.28
C LYS A 452 -4.08 -39.90 4.86
N SER A 453 -4.56 -39.02 3.99
CA SER A 453 -4.04 -38.90 2.61
C SER A 453 -2.58 -38.48 2.56
N LEU A 454 -2.12 -37.65 3.50
CA LEU A 454 -0.71 -37.29 3.65
C LEU A 454 0.15 -38.48 4.09
N GLU A 455 -0.33 -39.26 5.06
CA GLU A 455 0.35 -40.46 5.55
C GLU A 455 0.45 -41.53 4.45
N GLU A 456 -0.61 -41.74 3.68
CA GLU A 456 -0.65 -42.67 2.54
C GLU A 456 0.16 -42.16 1.34
N GLY A 457 0.13 -40.85 1.07
CA GLY A 457 0.80 -40.22 -0.07
C GLY A 457 2.31 -40.14 0.10
N MET A 458 2.80 -39.96 1.33
CA MET A 458 4.22 -39.97 1.68
C MET A 458 4.72 -41.38 2.03
N ASN A 459 4.28 -42.39 1.26
CA ASN A 459 4.92 -43.72 1.23
C ASN A 459 6.43 -43.58 1.03
N ASN A 460 7.22 -44.56 1.46
CA ASN A 460 8.70 -44.59 1.63
C ASN A 460 9.61 -44.12 0.45
N GLN A 461 9.12 -43.44 -0.58
CA GLN A 461 9.86 -42.96 -1.75
C GLN A 461 9.66 -41.45 -1.97
N ALA A 462 10.76 -40.71 -2.18
CA ALA A 462 10.70 -39.32 -2.59
C ALA A 462 10.31 -39.19 -4.07
N SER A 463 9.11 -38.68 -4.33
CA SER A 463 8.60 -38.40 -5.68
C SER A 463 7.85 -37.07 -5.72
N LEU A 464 7.63 -36.54 -6.93
CA LEU A 464 6.84 -35.33 -7.12
C LEU A 464 5.42 -35.51 -6.54
N VAL A 465 4.82 -36.69 -6.77
CA VAL A 465 3.50 -37.04 -6.24
C VAL A 465 3.48 -37.08 -4.72
N ALA A 466 4.52 -37.61 -4.07
CA ALA A 466 4.60 -37.70 -2.62
C ALA A 466 4.56 -36.33 -1.94
N PHE A 467 5.26 -35.34 -2.53
CA PHE A 467 5.33 -33.99 -1.94
C PHE A 467 4.12 -33.10 -2.28
N ARG A 468 3.38 -33.38 -3.37
CA ARG A 468 2.21 -32.58 -3.77
C ARG A 468 1.15 -32.48 -2.67
N SER A 469 0.85 -33.58 -1.98
CA SER A 469 -0.13 -33.57 -0.89
C SER A 469 0.30 -32.64 0.25
N LEU A 470 1.58 -32.68 0.63
CA LEU A 470 2.15 -31.80 1.66
C LEU A 470 2.11 -30.33 1.24
N ILE A 471 2.57 -30.03 0.02
CA ILE A 471 2.60 -28.68 -0.56
C ILE A 471 1.20 -28.08 -0.63
N ASN A 472 0.22 -28.86 -1.09
CA ASN A 472 -1.16 -28.40 -1.17
C ASN A 472 -1.76 -28.22 0.22
N SER A 473 -1.49 -29.14 1.16
CA SER A 473 -2.06 -29.06 2.51
C SER A 473 -1.53 -27.87 3.31
N ALA A 474 -0.23 -27.59 3.23
CA ALA A 474 0.41 -26.52 4.01
C ALA A 474 -0.11 -25.12 3.66
N GLN A 475 -0.57 -24.91 2.42
CA GLN A 475 -1.07 -23.61 1.97
C GLN A 475 -2.38 -23.20 2.65
N PHE A 476 -3.22 -24.18 3.03
CA PHE A 476 -4.56 -23.92 3.59
C PHE A 476 -4.66 -24.26 5.08
N TRP A 477 -3.88 -25.24 5.55
CA TRP A 477 -4.01 -25.79 6.89
C TRP A 477 -2.70 -25.78 7.67
N LYS A 478 -2.82 -25.76 9.00
CA LYS A 478 -1.73 -25.99 9.93
C LYS A 478 -1.27 -27.43 9.81
N VAL A 479 -0.09 -27.63 9.21
CA VAL A 479 0.55 -28.94 9.06
C VAL A 479 1.45 -29.22 10.26
N ASP A 480 1.31 -30.40 10.85
CA ASP A 480 2.16 -30.83 11.96
C ASP A 480 3.61 -31.05 11.50
N GLU A 481 4.56 -30.73 12.39
CA GLU A 481 6.00 -30.87 12.17
C GLU A 481 6.41 -32.30 11.75
N LYS A 482 5.68 -33.33 12.23
CA LYS A 482 5.93 -34.74 11.86
C LYS A 482 5.92 -34.99 10.35
N TYR A 483 5.08 -34.27 9.60
CA TYR A 483 4.97 -34.43 8.15
C TYR A 483 6.14 -33.76 7.42
N VAL A 484 6.67 -32.70 8.00
CA VAL A 484 7.86 -32.01 7.48
C VAL A 484 9.12 -32.83 7.76
N GLU A 485 9.26 -33.39 8.96
CA GLU A 485 10.34 -34.33 9.31
C GLU A 485 10.34 -35.56 8.38
N LEU A 486 9.16 -36.10 8.06
CA LEU A 486 9.01 -37.19 7.09
C LEU A 486 9.50 -36.78 5.69
N ALA A 487 9.11 -35.59 5.22
CA ALA A 487 9.54 -35.08 3.91
C ALA A 487 11.07 -34.91 3.84
N VAL A 488 11.69 -34.35 4.89
CA VAL A 488 13.15 -34.22 5.00
C VAL A 488 13.82 -35.61 4.95
N THR A 489 13.33 -36.56 5.75
CA THR A 489 13.86 -37.93 5.79
C THR A 489 13.76 -38.63 4.43
N LEU A 490 12.64 -38.44 3.71
CA LEU A 490 12.45 -39.00 2.36
C LEU A 490 13.46 -38.41 1.37
N LEU A 491 13.70 -37.10 1.41
CA LEU A 491 14.69 -36.43 0.55
C LEU A 491 16.10 -36.92 0.86
N GLU A 492 16.48 -37.02 2.13
CA GLU A 492 17.80 -37.53 2.55
C GLU A 492 18.03 -38.98 2.12
N ASN A 493 17.04 -39.86 2.33
CA ASN A 493 17.11 -41.27 1.93
C ASN A 493 17.22 -41.45 0.41
N ALA A 494 16.65 -40.53 -0.35
CA ALA A 494 16.74 -40.50 -1.81
C ALA A 494 17.99 -39.75 -2.32
N GLN A 495 18.92 -39.35 -1.45
CA GLN A 495 20.08 -38.52 -1.80
C GLN A 495 19.70 -37.22 -2.53
N HIS A 496 18.51 -36.70 -2.23
CA HIS A 496 17.91 -35.52 -2.86
C HIS A 496 17.71 -35.67 -4.38
N GLU A 497 17.49 -36.91 -4.87
CA GLU A 497 17.04 -37.17 -6.23
C GLU A 497 15.52 -37.44 -6.28
N LEU A 498 14.81 -36.74 -7.15
CA LEU A 498 13.39 -36.97 -7.42
C LEU A 498 13.26 -38.05 -8.52
N ARG A 499 12.70 -39.21 -8.16
CA ARG A 499 12.65 -40.39 -9.04
C ARG A 499 11.81 -40.23 -10.31
N GLU A 500 10.86 -39.30 -10.31
CA GLU A 500 10.05 -38.97 -11.48
C GLU A 500 10.64 -37.73 -12.15
N THR A 501 11.17 -37.89 -13.37
CA THR A 501 11.58 -36.76 -14.22
C THR A 501 10.33 -36.09 -14.78
N GLY A 502 9.71 -35.23 -13.98
CA GLY A 502 8.80 -34.21 -14.50
C GLY A 502 9.53 -33.27 -15.45
N ASP A 503 8.78 -32.48 -16.21
CA ASP A 503 9.36 -31.38 -16.97
C ASP A 503 10.00 -30.32 -16.06
N LYS A 504 10.70 -29.35 -16.66
CA LYS A 504 11.33 -28.20 -15.96
C LYS A 504 10.36 -27.54 -14.99
N GLU A 505 9.11 -27.38 -15.42
CA GLU A 505 8.05 -26.75 -14.65
C GLU A 505 7.68 -27.57 -13.41
N SER A 506 7.46 -28.87 -13.53
CA SER A 506 7.10 -29.74 -12.40
C SER A 506 8.17 -29.77 -11.30
N ILE A 507 9.44 -29.77 -11.69
CA ILE A 507 10.56 -29.72 -10.74
C ILE A 507 10.59 -28.36 -10.05
N PHE A 508 10.47 -27.26 -10.80
CA PHE A 508 10.42 -25.92 -10.24
C PHE A 508 9.23 -25.73 -9.27
N GLN A 509 8.04 -26.19 -9.66
CA GLN A 509 6.85 -26.15 -8.81
C GLN A 509 7.02 -26.93 -7.51
N THR A 510 7.68 -28.09 -7.56
CA THR A 510 7.97 -28.89 -6.36
C THR A 510 8.96 -28.18 -5.46
N LEU A 511 10.06 -27.66 -6.00
CA LEU A 511 11.04 -26.86 -5.26
C LEU A 511 10.38 -25.63 -4.60
N ASN A 512 9.60 -24.87 -5.38
CA ASN A 512 8.88 -23.69 -4.90
C ASN A 512 7.86 -24.08 -3.82
N GLY A 513 7.11 -25.16 -4.02
CA GLY A 513 6.18 -25.69 -3.05
C GLY A 513 6.85 -26.08 -1.73
N LEU A 514 7.98 -26.79 -1.79
CA LEU A 514 8.75 -27.16 -0.59
C LEU A 514 9.36 -25.93 0.11
N ALA A 515 9.78 -24.91 -0.64
CA ALA A 515 10.23 -23.63 -0.07
C ALA A 515 9.10 -22.96 0.72
N LYS A 516 7.88 -22.94 0.16
CA LYS A 516 6.69 -22.43 0.87
C LYS A 516 6.40 -23.25 2.12
N VAL A 517 6.43 -24.58 2.05
CA VAL A 517 6.22 -25.44 3.24
C VAL A 517 7.26 -25.13 4.32
N ALA A 518 8.53 -24.95 3.93
CA ALA A 518 9.60 -24.60 4.87
C ALA A 518 9.33 -23.25 5.56
N ALA A 519 8.89 -22.24 4.82
CA ALA A 519 8.48 -20.94 5.35
C ALA A 519 7.29 -21.05 6.31
N LEU A 520 6.21 -21.70 5.86
CA LEU A 520 4.94 -21.80 6.58
C LEU A 520 5.08 -22.53 7.92
N VAL A 521 5.91 -23.58 7.98
CA VAL A 521 6.13 -24.41 9.18
C VAL A 521 7.42 -24.01 9.92
N ARG A 522 8.14 -22.99 9.46
CA ARG A 522 9.43 -22.54 10.02
C ARG A 522 10.49 -23.65 10.13
N SER A 523 10.54 -24.52 9.12
CA SER A 523 11.46 -25.66 9.11
C SER A 523 12.79 -25.32 8.44
N LYS A 524 13.79 -25.00 9.27
CA LYS A 524 15.18 -24.74 8.85
C LYS A 524 15.79 -25.94 8.10
N LYS A 525 15.45 -27.16 8.53
CA LYS A 525 15.89 -28.42 7.86
C LYS A 525 15.35 -28.51 6.44
N LEU A 526 14.05 -28.28 6.24
CA LEU A 526 13.45 -28.33 4.91
C LEU A 526 13.99 -27.22 4.00
N ALA A 527 14.22 -26.01 4.53
CA ALA A 527 14.87 -24.94 3.78
C ALA A 527 16.26 -25.35 3.28
N ALA A 528 17.08 -26.01 4.12
CA ALA A 528 18.37 -26.56 3.70
C ALA A 528 18.23 -27.63 2.60
N SER A 529 17.25 -28.54 2.72
CA SER A 529 16.98 -29.55 1.67
C SER A 529 16.56 -28.92 0.34
N VAL A 530 15.80 -27.81 0.37
CA VAL A 530 15.43 -27.04 -0.83
C VAL A 530 16.67 -26.48 -1.52
N VAL A 531 17.63 -25.93 -0.77
CA VAL A 531 18.91 -25.47 -1.34
C VAL A 531 19.67 -26.62 -1.99
N ILE A 532 19.76 -27.78 -1.34
CA ILE A 532 20.43 -28.97 -1.91
C ILE A 532 19.77 -29.39 -3.22
N LEU A 533 18.44 -29.51 -3.24
CA LEU A 533 17.70 -29.87 -4.45
C LEU A 533 17.92 -28.83 -5.58
N SER A 534 17.91 -27.54 -5.26
CA SER A 534 18.14 -26.48 -6.25
C SER A 534 19.54 -26.58 -6.89
N ARG A 535 20.55 -27.03 -6.14
CA ARG A 535 21.91 -27.29 -6.65
C ARG A 535 21.92 -28.47 -7.61
N ILE A 536 21.23 -29.55 -7.29
CA ILE A 536 21.13 -30.77 -8.12
C ILE A 536 20.46 -30.45 -9.46
N TYR A 537 19.35 -29.71 -9.44
CA TYR A 537 18.56 -29.40 -10.64
C TYR A 537 19.00 -28.12 -11.35
N ARG A 538 20.08 -27.46 -10.92
CA ARG A 538 20.52 -26.15 -11.42
C ARG A 538 20.70 -26.09 -12.94
N VAL A 539 21.37 -27.08 -13.51
CA VAL A 539 21.59 -27.13 -14.97
C VAL A 539 20.26 -27.33 -15.70
N TYR A 540 19.42 -28.22 -15.18
CA TYR A 540 18.11 -28.53 -15.76
C TYR A 540 17.16 -27.33 -15.74
N LEU A 541 17.22 -26.51 -14.69
CA LEU A 541 16.40 -25.31 -14.53
C LEU A 541 16.93 -24.09 -15.32
N ASN A 542 18.07 -24.20 -16.01
CA ASN A 542 18.71 -23.09 -16.74
C ASN A 542 18.97 -21.86 -15.85
N VAL A 543 19.36 -22.06 -14.59
CA VAL A 543 19.53 -20.97 -13.60
C VAL A 543 20.48 -19.87 -14.07
N ASN A 544 21.49 -20.21 -14.89
CA ASN A 544 22.44 -19.23 -15.42
C ASN A 544 21.79 -18.16 -16.33
N LYS A 545 20.62 -18.47 -16.91
CA LYS A 545 19.90 -17.56 -17.83
C LYS A 545 18.86 -16.69 -17.12
N GLU A 546 18.25 -17.25 -16.08
CA GLU A 546 17.09 -16.71 -15.35
C GLU A 546 17.26 -16.97 -13.84
N PRO A 547 18.30 -16.41 -13.20
CA PRO A 547 18.62 -16.67 -11.80
C PRO A 547 17.58 -16.07 -10.84
N GLU A 548 16.76 -15.11 -11.27
CA GLU A 548 15.81 -14.35 -10.45
C GLU A 548 14.70 -15.25 -9.88
N HIS A 549 14.23 -16.22 -10.66
CA HIS A 549 13.23 -17.19 -10.20
C HIS A 549 13.74 -18.06 -9.06
N ILE A 550 15.03 -18.40 -9.11
CA ILE A 550 15.70 -19.22 -8.12
C ILE A 550 16.13 -18.37 -6.91
N MET A 551 16.51 -17.11 -7.14
CA MET A 551 16.68 -16.11 -6.09
C MET A 551 15.41 -16.00 -5.24
N GLY A 552 14.25 -15.77 -5.87
CA GLY A 552 12.95 -15.70 -5.19
C GLY A 552 12.63 -16.95 -4.39
N LEU A 553 12.91 -18.13 -4.92
CA LEU A 553 12.73 -19.40 -4.21
C LEU A 553 13.54 -19.48 -2.92
N GLY A 554 14.81 -19.08 -2.95
CA GLY A 554 15.63 -19.05 -1.74
C GLY A 554 15.16 -17.97 -0.74
N LEU A 555 14.67 -16.83 -1.21
CA LEU A 555 14.08 -15.80 -0.35
C LEU A 555 12.80 -16.30 0.35
N VAL A 556 11.97 -17.08 -0.35
CA VAL A 556 10.81 -17.75 0.28
C VAL A 556 11.28 -18.75 1.33
N ALA A 557 12.24 -19.62 1.00
CA ALA A 557 12.77 -20.60 1.96
C ALA A 557 13.46 -19.93 3.18
N ALA A 558 14.03 -18.73 3.01
CA ALA A 558 14.64 -17.97 4.08
C ALA A 558 13.63 -17.58 5.18
N ALA A 559 12.34 -17.49 4.86
CA ALA A 559 11.30 -17.28 5.86
C ALA A 559 11.15 -18.46 6.84
N ALA A 560 11.86 -19.59 6.64
CA ALA A 560 11.97 -20.62 7.67
C ALA A 560 12.74 -20.15 8.93
N PHE A 561 13.50 -19.06 8.82
CA PHE A 561 14.33 -18.49 9.87
C PHE A 561 13.66 -17.22 10.42
N ASP A 562 13.18 -17.28 11.66
CA ASP A 562 12.56 -16.17 12.39
C ASP A 562 13.62 -15.25 13.03
N ASP A 563 14.72 -15.82 13.51
CA ASP A 563 15.88 -15.08 13.98
C ASP A 563 16.53 -14.27 12.84
N LYS A 564 16.78 -12.98 13.10
CA LYS A 564 17.26 -12.04 12.08
C LYS A 564 18.69 -12.33 11.63
N ASP A 565 19.54 -12.86 12.50
CA ASP A 565 20.93 -13.19 12.16
C ASP A 565 21.00 -14.45 11.30
N GLU A 566 20.29 -15.50 11.71
CA GLU A 566 20.20 -16.74 10.93
C GLU A 566 19.54 -16.50 9.56
N TRP A 567 18.48 -15.69 9.52
CA TRP A 567 17.81 -15.28 8.28
C TRP A 567 18.78 -14.56 7.33
N ALA A 568 19.52 -13.58 7.83
CA ALA A 568 20.49 -12.82 7.04
C ALA A 568 21.65 -13.72 6.57
N GLU A 569 22.13 -14.63 7.41
CA GLU A 569 23.18 -15.59 7.05
C GLU A 569 22.73 -16.52 5.93
N TYR A 570 21.53 -17.10 6.06
CA TYR A 570 20.95 -17.97 5.02
C TYR A 570 20.83 -17.25 3.68
N ILE A 571 20.29 -16.03 3.67
CA ILE A 571 20.19 -15.22 2.44
C ILE A 571 21.58 -14.94 1.87
N GLY A 572 22.54 -14.52 2.70
CA GLY A 572 23.89 -14.20 2.22
C GLY A 572 24.61 -15.39 1.61
N GLN A 573 24.49 -16.59 2.22
CA GLN A 573 25.02 -17.83 1.68
C GLN A 573 24.38 -18.17 0.33
N TRP A 574 23.04 -18.07 0.24
CA TRP A 574 22.30 -18.32 -0.98
C TRP A 574 22.68 -17.37 -2.12
N MET A 575 22.73 -16.07 -1.85
CA MET A 575 23.12 -15.05 -2.85
C MET A 575 24.57 -15.21 -3.28
N THR A 576 25.46 -15.61 -2.37
CA THR A 576 26.86 -15.93 -2.71
C THR A 576 26.93 -17.07 -3.72
N GLU A 577 26.14 -18.13 -3.54
CA GLU A 577 26.09 -19.23 -4.52
C GLU A 577 25.59 -18.80 -5.89
N LEU A 578 24.55 -17.96 -5.94
CA LEU A 578 24.02 -17.45 -7.21
C LEU A 578 25.01 -16.52 -7.92
N ALA A 579 25.70 -15.66 -7.17
CA ALA A 579 26.71 -14.75 -7.73
C ALA A 579 27.94 -15.47 -8.31
N TYR A 580 28.27 -16.67 -7.81
CA TYR A 580 29.36 -17.51 -8.33
C TYR A 580 28.98 -18.36 -9.55
N LEU A 581 27.74 -18.29 -10.03
CA LEU A 581 27.34 -19.01 -11.22
C LEU A 581 27.96 -18.39 -12.49
N PRO A 582 28.19 -19.20 -13.54
CA PRO A 582 28.53 -18.68 -14.85
C PRO A 582 27.27 -18.08 -15.52
N LEU A 583 26.84 -16.92 -15.02
CA LEU A 583 25.63 -16.21 -15.45
C LEU A 583 25.78 -15.70 -16.89
N GLU A 584 24.68 -15.74 -17.66
CA GLU A 584 24.62 -15.05 -18.95
C GLU A 584 24.62 -13.52 -18.75
N ALA A 585 25.21 -12.77 -19.68
CA ALA A 585 25.37 -11.31 -19.55
C ALA A 585 24.06 -10.56 -19.23
N LYS A 586 22.95 -10.98 -19.85
CA LYS A 586 21.62 -10.40 -19.65
C LYS A 586 21.03 -10.64 -18.26
N ALA A 587 21.51 -11.65 -17.53
CA ALA A 587 21.00 -12.07 -16.23
C ALA A 587 21.71 -11.38 -15.05
N ILE A 588 22.88 -10.79 -15.29
CA ILE A 588 23.68 -10.15 -14.23
C ILE A 588 22.98 -8.90 -13.69
N SER A 589 22.53 -8.01 -14.58
CA SER A 589 21.97 -6.72 -14.17
C SER A 589 20.65 -6.86 -13.36
N PRO A 590 19.67 -7.68 -13.77
CA PRO A 590 18.45 -7.85 -12.98
C PRO A 590 18.71 -8.49 -11.61
N LEU A 591 19.57 -9.52 -11.55
CA LEU A 591 19.97 -10.16 -10.29
C LEU A 591 20.66 -9.17 -9.34
N ARG A 592 21.60 -8.38 -9.87
CA ARG A 592 22.30 -7.32 -9.14
C ARG A 592 21.33 -6.28 -8.60
N ASN A 593 20.44 -5.76 -9.45
CA ASN A 593 19.47 -4.74 -9.07
C ASN A 593 18.56 -5.25 -7.95
N MET A 594 18.03 -6.47 -8.07
CA MET A 594 17.19 -7.06 -7.02
C MET A 594 17.94 -7.23 -5.68
N LEU A 595 19.19 -7.70 -5.71
CA LEU A 595 20.02 -7.82 -4.50
C LEU A 595 20.34 -6.46 -3.87
N GLU A 596 20.64 -5.46 -4.71
CA GLU A 596 20.88 -4.09 -4.28
C GLU A 596 19.65 -3.50 -3.60
N GLN A 597 18.45 -3.65 -4.21
CA GLN A 597 17.20 -3.17 -3.62
C GLN A 597 16.88 -3.87 -2.29
N LEU A 598 17.11 -5.18 -2.17
CA LEU A 598 16.96 -5.89 -0.89
C LEU A 598 17.84 -5.27 0.21
N CYS A 599 19.10 -4.98 -0.10
CA CYS A 599 20.03 -4.37 0.86
C CYS A 599 19.67 -2.91 1.17
N ILE A 600 19.12 -2.16 0.21
CA ILE A 600 18.65 -0.77 0.45
C ILE A 600 17.43 -0.78 1.38
N LEU A 601 16.47 -1.69 1.14
CA LEU A 601 15.24 -1.80 1.93
C LEU A 601 15.53 -2.31 3.35
N GLU A 602 16.33 -3.39 3.48
CA GLU A 602 16.83 -3.93 4.74
C GLU A 602 18.37 -3.84 4.80
N PRO A 603 18.93 -2.70 5.28
CA PRO A 603 20.37 -2.48 5.38
C PRO A 603 21.13 -3.53 6.18
N TYR A 604 20.45 -4.29 7.05
CA TYR A 604 21.07 -5.38 7.78
C TYR A 604 21.67 -6.45 6.86
N LEU A 605 21.06 -6.66 5.69
CA LEU A 605 21.54 -7.64 4.71
C LEU A 605 22.92 -7.28 4.13
N TYR A 606 23.39 -6.02 4.21
CA TYR A 606 24.76 -5.69 3.78
C TYR A 606 25.83 -6.48 4.52
N TYR A 607 25.55 -6.91 5.76
CA TYR A 607 26.47 -7.72 6.56
C TYR A 607 26.83 -9.06 5.89
N THR A 608 25.87 -9.69 5.23
CA THR A 608 26.03 -11.03 4.63
C THR A 608 25.99 -11.00 3.10
N CYS A 609 25.28 -10.03 2.50
CA CYS A 609 25.12 -9.86 1.05
C CYS A 609 26.12 -8.89 0.41
N GLY A 610 26.98 -8.20 1.18
CA GLY A 610 27.97 -7.29 0.62
C GLY A 610 28.94 -7.98 -0.36
N ARG A 611 29.36 -9.22 -0.06
CA ARG A 611 30.22 -10.01 -0.94
C ARG A 611 29.55 -10.39 -2.27
N PRO A 612 28.37 -11.05 -2.30
CA PRO A 612 27.72 -11.36 -3.57
C PRO A 612 27.40 -10.13 -4.39
N LEU A 613 27.02 -9.01 -3.75
CA LEU A 613 26.76 -7.76 -4.46
C LEU A 613 28.02 -7.24 -5.17
N GLU A 614 29.18 -7.29 -4.51
CA GLU A 614 30.44 -6.87 -5.15
C GLU A 614 30.86 -7.78 -6.30
N ILE A 615 30.63 -9.10 -6.18
CA ILE A 615 30.88 -10.04 -7.28
C ILE A 615 30.04 -9.66 -8.50
N LEU A 616 28.74 -9.39 -8.32
CA LEU A 616 27.85 -8.98 -9.40
C LEU A 616 28.24 -7.62 -9.99
N ASN A 617 28.68 -6.66 -9.16
CA ASN A 617 29.20 -5.38 -9.62
C ASN A 617 30.46 -5.55 -10.50
N CYS A 618 31.36 -6.45 -10.15
CA CYS A 618 32.55 -6.77 -10.97
C CYS A 618 32.15 -7.36 -12.31
N LEU A 619 31.26 -8.36 -12.31
CA LEU A 619 30.79 -9.02 -13.54
C LEU A 619 30.11 -8.03 -14.50
N GLU A 620 29.32 -7.08 -13.98
CA GLU A 620 28.67 -6.05 -14.82
C GLU A 620 29.68 -5.07 -15.43
N LYS A 621 30.73 -4.67 -14.68
CA LYS A 621 31.79 -3.79 -15.19
C LYS A 621 32.59 -4.46 -16.31
N ASP A 622 32.91 -5.75 -16.18
CA ASP A 622 33.66 -6.49 -17.18
C ASP A 622 32.88 -6.54 -18.52
N LEU A 623 31.55 -6.69 -18.48
CA LEU A 623 30.70 -6.65 -19.68
C LEU A 623 30.70 -5.28 -20.38
N ILE A 624 30.70 -4.19 -19.63
CA ILE A 624 30.73 -2.82 -20.17
C ILE A 624 32.10 -2.56 -20.83
N SER A 625 33.19 -3.06 -20.23
CA SER A 625 34.53 -2.90 -20.79
C SER A 625 34.72 -3.61 -22.14
N HIS A 626 34.07 -4.77 -22.34
CA HIS A 626 34.16 -5.56 -23.58
C HIS A 626 33.20 -5.13 -24.70
N THR A 627 32.26 -4.23 -24.43
CA THR A 627 31.33 -3.66 -25.44
C THR A 627 31.77 -2.28 -25.94
N SER A 628 32.85 -1.74 -25.38
CA SER A 628 33.41 -0.41 -25.69
C SER A 628 34.64 -0.46 -26.61
N ASP A 629 35.09 -1.66 -26.98
CA ASP A 629 36.11 -1.96 -27.99
C ASP A 629 35.44 -2.60 -29.22
#